data_AF-A0A7W8QRC8-F1
#
_entry.id   AF-A0A7W8QRC8-F1
#
_cell.length_a   1.000
_cell.length_b   1.000
_cell.length_c   1.000
_cell.angle_alpha   90.00
_cell.angle_beta   90.00
_cell.angle_gamma   90.00
#
_symmetry.space_group_name_H-M   'P 1'
#
loop_
_entity.id
_entity.type
_entity.pdbx_description
1 polymer ?
#
loop_
_entity_poly.entity_id
_entity_poly.type
_entity_poly.pdbx_seq_one_letter_code
_entity_poly.pdbx_strand_id
1 'polypeptide(L)'
;YDDLGPSGRSAVTGPVLNKLRTALLRPWVSQVIASGPSTINLAEVFDNGGLLLMRLPKGVLGEDTASLIGSMALASTWQTVTARVTRREDARPDVGAYIDEAHNFLNLPGSLADMLAEARGYRLGLTLAHQALDQLPLELRKALSANARTKIYFTSSPEDAAHLEAHTLPELAAHDLAHLGAYQVAVRPLVGARELAAATMRTRPLPPAIPGRASAVRAAARRHSPDHQPTQGDEEDFT
;
A
#
# COMPACT_ATOMS: atom_id res chain seq x y z
N TYR A 1 -9.84 -11.54 25.95
CA TYR A 1 -9.95 -12.67 24.99
C TYR A 1 -10.34 -13.94 25.73
N ASP A 2 -9.79 -14.17 26.92
CA ASP A 2 -10.11 -15.32 27.78
C ASP A 2 -11.50 -15.28 28.45
N ASP A 3 -12.14 -14.10 28.52
CA ASP A 3 -13.46 -13.93 29.15
C ASP A 3 -14.67 -14.21 28.24
N LEU A 4 -14.47 -14.63 26.99
CA LEU A 4 -15.56 -14.95 26.06
C LEU A 4 -15.82 -16.45 26.03
N GLY A 5 -17.10 -16.85 26.15
CA GLY A 5 -17.51 -18.25 26.01
C GLY A 5 -17.21 -18.84 24.61
N PRO A 6 -17.22 -20.17 24.44
CA PRO A 6 -16.85 -20.84 23.19
C PRO A 6 -17.58 -20.32 21.94
N SER A 7 -18.86 -19.99 22.09
CA SER A 7 -19.72 -19.42 21.04
C SER A 7 -19.35 -17.98 20.70
N GLY A 8 -18.94 -17.19 21.68
CA GLY A 8 -18.51 -15.79 21.50
C GLY A 8 -17.13 -15.68 20.86
N ARG A 9 -16.21 -16.59 21.19
CA ARG A 9 -14.92 -16.73 20.49
C ARG A 9 -15.12 -17.11 19.03
N SER A 10 -15.99 -18.09 18.74
CA SER A 10 -16.27 -18.53 17.37
C SER A 10 -16.95 -17.44 16.51
N ALA A 11 -17.77 -16.56 17.10
CA ALA A 11 -18.38 -15.43 16.41
C ALA A 11 -17.36 -14.31 16.06
N VAL A 12 -16.33 -14.12 16.87
CA VAL A 12 -15.27 -13.12 16.66
C VAL A 12 -14.18 -13.66 15.73
N THR A 13 -13.79 -14.93 15.86
CA THR A 13 -12.81 -15.57 14.98
C THR A 13 -13.42 -16.04 13.67
N GLY A 14 -14.73 -16.28 13.62
CA GLY A 14 -15.45 -16.81 12.46
C GLY A 14 -15.24 -16.01 11.17
N PRO A 15 -15.38 -14.67 11.17
CA PRO A 15 -15.12 -13.85 10.00
C PRO A 15 -13.66 -13.90 9.53
N VAL A 16 -12.70 -13.92 10.45
CA VAL A 16 -11.27 -14.04 10.15
C VAL A 16 -10.96 -15.42 9.57
N LEU A 17 -11.47 -16.48 10.20
CA LEU A 17 -11.32 -17.87 9.77
C LEU A 17 -12.01 -18.14 8.43
N ASN A 18 -13.17 -17.54 8.17
CA ASN A 18 -13.83 -17.66 6.87
C ASN A 18 -13.04 -16.93 5.78
N LYS A 19 -12.55 -15.71 6.03
CA LYS A 19 -11.69 -15.01 5.06
C LYS A 19 -10.39 -15.78 4.80
N LEU A 20 -9.76 -16.31 5.84
CA LEU A 20 -8.57 -17.16 5.71
C LEU A 20 -8.88 -18.46 4.99
N ARG A 21 -10.00 -19.14 5.27
CA ARG A 21 -10.41 -20.38 4.57
C ARG A 21 -10.72 -20.10 3.11
N THR A 22 -11.52 -19.09 2.79
CA THR A 22 -11.83 -18.69 1.40
C THR A 22 -10.58 -18.29 0.63
N ALA A 23 -9.61 -17.65 1.30
CA ALA A 23 -8.31 -17.32 0.72
C ALA A 23 -7.46 -18.59 0.50
N LEU A 24 -7.28 -19.44 1.51
CA LEU A 24 -6.46 -20.66 1.47
C LEU A 24 -7.04 -21.76 0.57
N LEU A 25 -8.34 -21.74 0.28
CA LEU A 25 -8.97 -22.64 -0.70
C LEU A 25 -8.53 -22.36 -2.15
N ARG A 26 -7.87 -21.23 -2.41
CA ARG A 26 -7.28 -20.93 -3.72
C ARG A 26 -5.84 -21.47 -3.75
N PRO A 27 -5.51 -22.43 -4.64
CA PRO A 27 -4.19 -23.09 -4.66
C PRO A 27 -3.01 -22.11 -4.70
N TRP A 28 -3.13 -21.02 -5.46
CA TRP A 28 -2.08 -20.00 -5.53
C TRP A 28 -1.90 -19.18 -4.24
N VAL A 29 -2.96 -18.92 -3.48
CA VAL A 29 -2.86 -18.20 -2.20
C VAL A 29 -2.24 -19.09 -1.14
N SER A 30 -2.63 -20.37 -1.13
CA SER A 30 -1.94 -21.38 -0.33
C SER A 30 -0.45 -21.42 -0.71
N GLN A 31 -0.10 -21.35 -1.99
CA GLN A 31 1.30 -21.25 -2.39
C GLN A 31 1.97 -19.94 -1.87
N VAL A 32 1.38 -18.76 -2.05
CA VAL A 32 2.01 -17.52 -1.57
C VAL A 32 2.19 -17.49 -0.04
N ILE A 33 1.25 -18.07 0.72
CA ILE A 33 1.25 -18.02 2.18
C ILE A 33 1.97 -19.23 2.82
N ALA A 34 1.93 -20.40 2.18
CA ALA A 34 2.35 -21.68 2.75
C ALA A 34 3.51 -22.37 2.00
N SER A 35 4.11 -21.79 0.96
CA SER A 35 5.28 -22.38 0.25
C SER A 35 6.61 -22.29 1.03
N GLY A 36 6.57 -22.29 2.36
CA GLY A 36 7.78 -22.21 3.18
C GLY A 36 8.39 -20.79 3.25
N PRO A 37 9.73 -20.66 3.40
CA PRO A 37 10.38 -19.37 3.63
C PRO A 37 10.18 -18.42 2.44
N SER A 38 9.96 -17.13 2.74
CA SER A 38 9.82 -16.08 1.72
C SER A 38 11.00 -16.10 0.76
N THR A 39 10.72 -16.17 -0.54
CA THR A 39 11.72 -16.02 -1.61
C THR A 39 12.22 -14.58 -1.75
N ILE A 40 11.65 -13.64 -1.00
CA ILE A 40 11.99 -12.22 -1.03
C ILE A 40 12.50 -11.81 0.35
N ASN A 41 13.75 -11.32 0.40
CA ASN A 41 14.34 -10.70 1.58
C ASN A 41 14.20 -9.18 1.51
N LEU A 42 13.16 -8.64 2.16
CA LEU A 42 12.89 -7.19 2.16
C LEU A 42 14.02 -6.38 2.81
N ALA A 43 14.68 -6.93 3.84
CA ALA A 43 15.77 -6.22 4.52
C ALA A 43 16.94 -5.98 3.55
N GLU A 44 17.30 -6.99 2.77
CA GLU A 44 18.34 -6.88 1.74
C GLU A 44 17.94 -5.89 0.64
N VAL A 45 16.69 -5.96 0.15
CA VAL A 45 16.17 -5.03 -0.86
C VAL A 45 16.27 -3.59 -0.37
N PHE A 46 15.87 -3.32 0.88
CA PHE A 46 15.89 -1.96 1.44
C PHE A 46 17.30 -1.46 1.75
N ASP A 47 18.18 -2.34 2.24
CA ASP A 47 19.55 -1.97 2.61
C ASP A 47 20.44 -1.75 1.38
N ASN A 48 20.18 -2.46 0.27
CA ASN A 48 20.99 -2.42 -0.95
C ASN A 48 20.38 -1.58 -2.09
N GLY A 49 19.30 -0.85 -1.84
CA GLY A 49 18.69 0.06 -2.84
C GLY A 49 17.95 -0.63 -3.97
N GLY A 50 17.32 -1.78 -3.70
CA GLY A 50 16.53 -2.53 -4.67
C GLY A 50 15.13 -1.94 -4.93
N LEU A 51 14.46 -2.49 -5.94
CA LEU A 51 13.08 -2.15 -6.30
C LEU A 51 12.19 -3.39 -6.20
N LEU A 52 11.16 -3.32 -5.37
CA LEU A 52 10.11 -4.34 -5.30
C LEU A 52 8.87 -3.88 -6.06
N LEU A 53 8.47 -4.64 -7.08
CA LEU A 53 7.22 -4.40 -7.82
C LEU A 53 6.23 -5.51 -7.53
N MET A 54 5.14 -5.17 -6.85
CA MET A 54 4.06 -6.10 -6.54
C MET A 54 2.88 -5.87 -7.48
N ARG A 55 2.57 -6.86 -8.32
CA ARG A 55 1.43 -6.81 -9.25
C ARG A 55 0.28 -7.64 -8.70
N LEU A 56 -0.83 -6.99 -8.34
CA LEU A 56 -2.03 -7.64 -7.78
C LEU A 56 -3.24 -7.45 -8.71
N PRO A 57 -3.35 -8.22 -9.81
CA PRO A 57 -4.47 -8.08 -10.73
C PRO A 57 -5.75 -8.64 -10.11
N LYS A 58 -6.60 -7.76 -9.57
CA LYS A 58 -7.88 -8.14 -8.94
C LYS A 58 -8.75 -9.08 -9.79
N GLY A 59 -8.83 -8.85 -11.10
CA GLY A 59 -9.63 -9.68 -12.00
C GLY A 59 -9.18 -11.15 -12.11
N VAL A 60 -7.90 -11.42 -11.83
CA VAL A 60 -7.34 -12.79 -11.83
C VAL A 60 -7.32 -13.36 -10.41
N LEU A 61 -6.91 -12.55 -9.43
CA LEU A 61 -6.73 -13.01 -8.05
C LEU A 61 -8.03 -13.08 -7.24
N GLY A 62 -9.04 -12.29 -7.62
CA GLY A 62 -10.16 -11.94 -6.76
C GLY A 62 -9.82 -10.74 -5.85
N GLU A 63 -10.84 -9.98 -5.48
CA GLU A 63 -10.69 -8.77 -4.66
C GLU A 63 -10.17 -9.06 -3.26
N ASP A 64 -10.80 -9.98 -2.53
CA ASP A 64 -10.41 -10.35 -1.17
C ASP A 64 -8.95 -10.85 -1.11
N THR A 65 -8.56 -11.66 -2.09
CA THR A 65 -7.21 -12.20 -2.18
C THR A 65 -6.18 -11.11 -2.50
N ALA A 66 -6.46 -10.23 -3.46
CA ALA A 66 -5.57 -9.12 -3.77
C ALA A 66 -5.42 -8.19 -2.56
N SER A 67 -6.53 -7.90 -1.87
CA SER A 67 -6.54 -7.14 -0.62
C SER A 67 -5.67 -7.79 0.46
N LEU A 68 -5.85 -9.10 0.71
CA LEU A 68 -5.09 -9.84 1.72
C LEU A 68 -3.58 -9.80 1.44
N ILE A 69 -3.17 -10.09 0.20
CA ILE A 69 -1.74 -10.16 -0.15
C ILE A 69 -1.09 -8.78 -0.11
N GLY A 70 -1.76 -7.75 -0.63
CA GLY A 70 -1.25 -6.38 -0.55
C GLY A 70 -1.15 -5.90 0.90
N SER A 71 -2.13 -6.27 1.74
CA SER A 71 -2.10 -6.03 3.18
C SER A 71 -0.88 -6.72 3.81
N MET A 72 -0.68 -8.02 3.58
CA MET A 72 0.49 -8.74 4.10
C MET A 72 1.81 -8.11 3.66
N ALA A 73 1.93 -7.71 2.39
CA ALA A 73 3.11 -7.05 1.87
C ALA A 73 3.43 -5.73 2.58
N LEU A 74 2.40 -4.94 2.87
CA LEU A 74 2.54 -3.68 3.60
C LEU A 74 2.91 -3.93 5.08
N ALA A 75 2.32 -4.95 5.72
CA ALA A 75 2.71 -5.36 7.06
C ALA A 75 4.17 -5.84 7.12
N SER A 76 4.61 -6.67 6.17
CA SER A 76 6.00 -7.12 6.08
C SER A 76 6.96 -5.96 5.83
N THR A 77 6.56 -4.99 4.99
CA THR A 77 7.32 -3.75 4.79
C THR A 77 7.46 -2.98 6.10
N TRP A 78 6.38 -2.81 6.85
CA TRP A 78 6.39 -2.12 8.14
C TRP A 78 7.26 -2.83 9.18
N GLN A 79 7.12 -4.15 9.32
CA GLN A 79 7.94 -4.95 10.22
C GLN A 79 9.43 -4.85 9.87
N THR A 80 9.77 -4.92 8.59
CA THR A 80 11.15 -4.80 8.12
C THR A 80 11.71 -3.40 8.39
N VAL A 81 10.91 -2.36 8.14
CA VAL A 81 11.29 -0.97 8.35
C VAL A 81 11.54 -0.69 9.84
N THR A 82 10.63 -1.14 10.71
CA THR A 82 10.71 -0.95 12.17
C THR A 82 11.83 -1.77 12.81
N ALA A 83 12.13 -2.97 12.30
CA ALA A 83 13.27 -3.77 12.75
C ALA A 83 14.63 -3.07 12.57
N ARG A 84 14.72 -2.06 11.69
CA ARG A 84 15.94 -1.25 11.48
C ARG A 84 16.17 -0.21 12.59
N VAL A 85 15.35 -0.18 13.64
CA VAL A 85 15.49 0.74 14.79
C VAL A 85 16.86 0.63 15.47
N THR A 86 17.52 -0.52 15.39
CA THR A 86 18.86 -0.77 15.94
C THR A 86 19.97 0.02 15.23
N ARG A 87 19.74 0.47 14.00
CA ARG A 87 20.64 1.38 13.28
C ARG A 87 20.34 2.82 13.68
N ARG A 88 21.36 3.69 13.69
CA ARG A 88 21.15 5.14 13.84
C ARG A 88 20.30 5.67 12.67
N GLU A 89 19.45 6.65 12.92
CA GLU A 89 18.50 7.18 11.93
C GLU A 89 19.20 7.74 10.67
N ASP A 90 20.37 8.34 10.83
CA ASP A 90 21.21 8.87 9.75
C ASP A 90 21.82 7.78 8.85
N ALA A 91 21.96 6.56 9.37
CA ALA A 91 22.52 5.41 8.67
C ALA A 91 21.44 4.52 8.02
N ARG A 92 20.15 4.85 8.15
CA ARG A 92 19.06 4.09 7.55
C ARG A 92 18.77 4.61 6.13
N PRO A 93 18.88 3.77 5.09
CA PRO A 93 18.42 4.15 3.75
C PRO A 93 16.93 4.47 3.75
N ASP A 94 16.56 5.51 2.99
CA ASP A 94 15.16 5.88 2.76
C ASP A 94 14.43 4.76 2.00
N VAL A 95 13.24 4.42 2.48
CA VAL A 95 12.35 3.48 1.80
C VAL A 95 11.11 4.24 1.34
N GLY A 96 10.75 4.09 0.07
CA GLY A 96 9.52 4.63 -0.49
C GLY A 96 8.52 3.51 -0.78
N ALA A 97 7.33 3.58 -0.21
CA ALA A 97 6.22 2.70 -0.56
C ALA A 97 5.15 3.50 -1.32
N TYR A 98 4.80 3.00 -2.51
CA TYR A 98 3.82 3.59 -3.40
C TYR A 98 2.64 2.63 -3.51
N ILE A 99 1.49 3.04 -3.01
CA ILE A 99 0.31 2.19 -2.91
C ILE A 99 -0.79 2.83 -3.75
N ASP A 100 -0.99 2.24 -4.93
CA ASP A 100 -2.12 2.58 -5.78
C ASP A 100 -3.39 1.92 -5.25
N GLU A 101 -4.53 2.61 -5.36
CA GLU A 101 -5.81 2.19 -4.81
C GLU A 101 -5.72 1.72 -3.34
N ALA A 102 -5.12 2.55 -2.49
CA ALA A 102 -4.81 2.25 -1.09
C ALA A 102 -6.03 1.82 -0.26
N HIS A 103 -7.24 2.22 -0.65
CA HIS A 103 -8.50 1.77 -0.04
C HIS A 103 -8.70 0.24 -0.10
N ASN A 104 -7.98 -0.45 -0.98
CA ASN A 104 -8.03 -1.91 -1.10
C ASN A 104 -7.21 -2.64 -0.04
N PHE A 105 -6.29 -1.97 0.64
CA PHE A 105 -5.32 -2.59 1.54
C PHE A 105 -5.52 -2.17 3.00
N LEU A 106 -6.75 -1.80 3.35
CA LEU A 106 -7.11 -1.25 4.66
C LEU A 106 -7.41 -2.32 5.71
N ASN A 107 -7.45 -3.60 5.33
CA ASN A 107 -7.82 -4.73 6.20
C ASN A 107 -6.67 -5.24 7.10
N LEU A 108 -5.66 -4.40 7.36
CA LEU A 108 -4.44 -4.75 8.09
C LEU A 108 -4.64 -4.86 9.60
N PRO A 109 -4.02 -5.85 10.28
CA PRO A 109 -3.74 -5.78 11.70
C PRO A 109 -2.64 -4.72 11.95
N GLY A 110 -2.95 -3.67 12.70
CA GLY A 110 -2.14 -2.45 12.81
C GLY A 110 -2.59 -1.42 11.78
N SER A 111 -3.04 -0.25 12.24
CA SER A 111 -3.74 0.66 11.34
C SER A 111 -2.73 1.35 10.41
N LEU A 112 -3.06 1.48 9.11
CA LEU A 112 -2.31 2.34 8.18
C LEU A 112 -2.17 3.78 8.73
N ALA A 113 -3.10 4.20 9.59
CA ALA A 113 -3.04 5.44 10.34
C ALA A 113 -1.84 5.52 11.29
N ASP A 114 -1.57 4.46 12.08
CA ASP A 114 -0.40 4.38 12.97
C ASP A 114 0.90 4.39 12.16
N MET A 115 0.92 3.63 11.06
CA MET A 115 2.05 3.63 10.14
C MET A 115 2.33 5.04 9.61
N LEU A 116 1.31 5.78 9.17
CA LEU A 116 1.47 7.16 8.71
C LEU A 116 1.99 8.11 9.80
N ALA A 117 1.60 7.91 11.05
CA ALA A 117 2.03 8.74 12.17
C ALA A 117 3.52 8.51 12.50
N GLU A 118 3.99 7.27 12.39
CA GLU A 118 5.34 6.88 12.84
C GLU A 118 6.38 6.77 11.72
N ALA A 119 5.95 6.59 10.46
CA ALA A 119 6.82 6.25 9.32
C ALA A 119 8.05 7.16 9.16
N ARG A 120 7.92 8.45 9.49
CA ARG A 120 9.01 9.42 9.44
C ARG A 120 10.23 8.98 10.26
N GLY A 121 10.01 8.52 11.50
CA GLY A 121 11.10 8.11 12.41
C GLY A 121 11.85 6.87 11.92
N TYR A 122 11.25 6.12 10.99
CA TYR A 122 11.84 4.95 10.38
C TYR A 122 12.32 5.17 8.95
N ARG A 123 12.43 6.43 8.49
CA ARG A 123 12.86 6.79 7.13
C ARG A 123 11.99 6.12 6.06
N LEU A 124 10.69 5.95 6.33
CA LEU A 124 9.70 5.42 5.40
C LEU A 124 8.83 6.56 4.85
N GLY A 125 8.85 6.76 3.54
CA GLY A 125 7.94 7.62 2.81
C GLY A 125 6.77 6.81 2.25
N LEU A 126 5.54 7.21 2.58
CA LEU A 126 4.33 6.62 2.03
C LEU A 126 3.71 7.54 0.98
N THR A 127 3.43 7.00 -0.21
CA THR A 127 2.61 7.65 -1.24
C THR A 127 1.37 6.81 -1.46
N LEU A 128 0.21 7.36 -1.14
CA LEU A 128 -1.07 6.67 -1.17
C LEU A 128 -1.98 7.33 -2.19
N ALA A 129 -2.53 6.56 -3.12
CA ALA A 129 -3.55 7.01 -4.06
C ALA A 129 -4.89 6.34 -3.74
N HIS A 130 -5.98 7.09 -3.76
CA HIS A 130 -7.34 6.59 -3.61
C HIS A 130 -8.31 7.52 -4.37
N GLN A 131 -9.53 7.04 -4.64
CA GLN A 131 -10.48 7.74 -5.51
C GLN A 131 -11.48 8.59 -4.72
N ALA A 132 -12.10 8.02 -3.69
CA ALA A 132 -13.12 8.69 -2.89
C ALA A 132 -12.78 8.66 -1.39
N LEU A 133 -13.23 9.66 -0.63
CA LEU A 133 -12.97 9.70 0.82
C LEU A 133 -13.88 8.73 1.59
N ASP A 134 -15.09 8.47 1.11
CA ASP A 134 -16.05 7.55 1.73
C ASP A 134 -15.58 6.09 1.79
N GLN A 135 -14.72 5.68 0.85
CA GLN A 135 -14.03 4.39 0.85
C GLN A 135 -13.05 4.22 2.01
N LEU A 136 -12.68 5.32 2.67
CA LEU A 136 -11.72 5.32 3.77
C LEU A 136 -12.44 5.37 5.12
N PRO A 137 -12.09 4.47 6.06
CA PRO A 137 -12.52 4.57 7.44
C PRO A 137 -12.19 5.95 8.02
N LEU A 138 -13.07 6.47 8.87
CA LEU A 138 -12.95 7.83 9.42
C LEU A 138 -11.59 8.08 10.07
N GLU A 139 -11.06 7.12 10.82
CA GLU A 139 -9.75 7.25 11.47
C GLU A 139 -8.60 7.35 10.48
N LEU A 140 -8.67 6.61 9.37
CA LEU A 140 -7.67 6.74 8.31
C LEU A 140 -7.78 8.09 7.59
N ARG A 141 -9.00 8.59 7.34
CA ARG A 141 -9.19 9.94 6.78
C ARG A 141 -8.54 11.01 7.65
N LYS A 142 -8.76 10.94 8.97
CA LYS A 142 -8.11 11.84 9.94
C LYS A 142 -6.59 11.70 9.91
N ALA A 143 -6.08 10.48 9.88
CA ALA A 143 -4.64 10.23 9.83
C ALA A 143 -3.99 10.74 8.54
N LEU A 144 -4.63 10.56 7.38
CA LEU A 144 -4.17 11.12 6.11
C LEU A 144 -4.20 12.65 6.15
N SER A 145 -5.30 13.23 6.64
CA SER A 145 -5.44 14.67 6.83
C SER A 145 -4.29 15.25 7.69
N ALA A 146 -3.98 14.58 8.81
CA ALA A 146 -2.98 15.02 9.78
C ALA A 146 -1.53 14.72 9.40
N ASN A 147 -1.24 13.58 8.75
CA ASN A 147 0.12 13.07 8.56
C ASN A 147 0.61 13.12 7.11
N ALA A 148 -0.28 13.08 6.11
CA ALA A 148 0.13 13.23 4.71
C ALA A 148 0.43 14.71 4.41
N ARG A 149 1.69 15.11 4.58
CA ARG A 149 2.11 16.53 4.50
C ARG A 149 1.99 17.12 3.09
N THR A 150 2.35 16.34 2.08
CA THR A 150 2.11 16.71 0.68
C THR A 150 0.79 16.11 0.24
N LYS A 151 -0.10 16.94 -0.28
CA LYS A 151 -1.41 16.50 -0.78
C LYS A 151 -1.56 16.93 -2.23
N ILE A 152 -2.05 16.02 -3.07
CA ILE A 152 -2.33 16.26 -4.48
C ILE A 152 -3.76 15.82 -4.73
N TYR A 153 -4.61 16.75 -5.14
CA TYR A 153 -6.01 16.52 -5.44
C TYR A 153 -6.23 16.64 -6.94
N PHE A 154 -6.80 15.60 -7.52
CA PHE A 154 -7.38 15.67 -8.85
C PHE A 154 -8.82 16.18 -8.73
N THR A 155 -9.52 16.29 -9.86
CA THR A 155 -10.95 16.60 -9.88
C THR A 155 -11.70 15.71 -8.91
N SER A 156 -12.35 16.33 -7.95
CA SER A 156 -13.06 15.66 -6.85
C SER A 156 -14.57 15.77 -7.03
N SER A 157 -15.33 14.85 -6.42
CA SER A 157 -16.79 15.02 -6.34
C SER A 157 -17.13 16.27 -5.51
N PRO A 158 -18.31 16.90 -5.68
CA PRO A 158 -18.71 18.04 -4.85
C PRO A 158 -18.68 17.74 -3.35
N GLU A 159 -19.02 16.51 -2.96
CA GLU A 159 -18.99 16.06 -1.58
C GLU A 159 -17.56 15.96 -1.04
N ASP A 160 -16.65 15.31 -1.78
CA ASP A 160 -15.25 15.24 -1.38
C ASP A 160 -14.61 16.63 -1.37
N ALA A 161 -14.90 17.47 -2.36
CA ALA A 161 -14.38 18.83 -2.47
C ALA A 161 -14.72 19.70 -1.25
N ALA A 162 -15.94 19.59 -0.72
CA ALA A 162 -16.36 20.28 0.50
C ALA A 162 -15.57 19.84 1.74
N HIS A 163 -15.10 18.59 1.79
CA HIS A 163 -14.23 18.12 2.88
C HIS A 163 -12.77 18.55 2.66
N LEU A 164 -12.32 18.54 1.41
CA LEU A 164 -10.92 18.83 1.04
C LEU A 164 -10.58 20.32 1.06
N GLU A 165 -11.55 21.22 0.87
CA GLU A 165 -11.29 22.66 0.81
C GLU A 165 -10.65 23.21 2.10
N ALA A 166 -10.91 22.60 3.25
CA ALA A 166 -10.27 22.94 4.52
C ALA A 166 -8.73 22.83 4.48
N HIS A 167 -8.17 22.08 3.51
CA HIS A 167 -6.73 21.98 3.28
C HIS A 167 -6.20 22.97 2.25
N THR A 168 -7.04 23.58 1.43
CA THR A 168 -6.62 24.39 0.27
C THR A 168 -7.07 25.84 0.35
N LEU A 169 -7.92 26.19 1.31
CA LEU A 169 -8.24 27.57 1.61
C LEU A 169 -7.02 28.32 2.17
N PRO A 170 -6.87 29.62 1.87
CA PRO A 170 -7.80 30.44 1.07
C PRO A 170 -7.60 30.34 -0.45
N GLU A 171 -6.60 29.60 -0.94
CA GLU A 171 -6.21 29.67 -2.35
C GLU A 171 -7.18 28.97 -3.31
N LEU A 172 -7.80 27.86 -2.88
CA LEU A 172 -8.75 27.08 -3.67
C LEU A 172 -9.91 26.63 -2.79
N ALA A 173 -11.14 26.85 -3.26
CA ALA A 173 -12.38 26.43 -2.61
C ALA A 173 -12.90 25.10 -3.19
N ALA A 174 -13.95 24.53 -2.59
CA ALA A 174 -14.57 23.31 -3.08
C ALA A 174 -15.01 23.41 -4.55
N HIS A 175 -15.48 24.58 -4.98
CA HIS A 175 -15.81 24.82 -6.38
C HIS A 175 -14.61 24.57 -7.30
N ASP A 176 -13.43 25.08 -6.97
CA ASP A 176 -12.22 24.91 -7.79
C ASP A 176 -11.80 23.44 -7.86
N LEU A 177 -11.82 22.74 -6.72
CA LEU A 177 -11.46 21.32 -6.63
C LEU A 177 -12.40 20.42 -7.45
N ALA A 178 -13.69 20.76 -7.53
CA ALA A 178 -14.68 20.03 -8.30
C ALA A 178 -14.61 20.30 -9.82
N HIS A 179 -13.93 21.36 -10.25
CA HIS A 179 -13.87 21.79 -11.65
C HIS A 179 -12.45 21.75 -12.24
N LEU A 180 -11.50 21.08 -11.58
CA LEU A 180 -10.17 20.84 -12.15
C LEU A 180 -10.28 20.12 -13.49
N GLY A 181 -9.55 20.62 -14.49
CA GLY A 181 -9.51 20.00 -15.82
C GLY A 181 -8.65 18.74 -15.89
N ALA A 182 -8.70 18.05 -17.02
CA ALA A 182 -7.80 16.92 -17.29
C ALA A 182 -6.33 17.34 -17.15
N TYR A 183 -5.55 16.52 -16.44
CA TYR A 183 -4.16 16.80 -16.07
C TYR A 183 -3.95 18.03 -15.18
N GLN A 184 -5.00 18.65 -14.65
CA GLN A 184 -4.88 19.70 -13.64
C GLN A 184 -5.03 19.08 -12.24
N VAL A 185 -4.20 19.54 -11.32
CA VAL A 185 -4.27 19.15 -9.91
C VAL A 185 -4.18 20.38 -9.01
N ALA A 186 -4.84 20.33 -7.86
CA ALA A 186 -4.50 21.17 -6.73
C ALA A 186 -3.42 20.48 -5.90
N VAL A 187 -2.36 21.19 -5.56
CA VAL A 187 -1.26 20.69 -4.73
C VAL A 187 -1.15 21.53 -3.47
N ARG A 188 -0.87 20.87 -2.35
CA ARG A 188 -0.36 21.49 -1.13
C ARG A 188 0.98 20.83 -0.82
N PRO A 189 2.11 21.44 -1.24
CA PRO A 189 3.41 20.80 -1.13
C PRO A 189 4.09 21.08 0.21
N LEU A 190 4.88 20.12 0.68
CA LEU A 190 5.86 20.32 1.75
C LEU A 190 7.24 20.58 1.13
N VAL A 191 7.81 21.77 1.34
CA VAL A 191 9.14 22.16 0.84
C VAL A 191 9.99 22.64 2.00
N GLY A 192 11.17 22.02 2.19
CA GLY A 192 12.07 22.39 3.29
C GLY A 192 11.44 22.29 4.67
N ALA A 193 10.65 21.23 4.91
CA ALA A 193 9.87 21.01 6.14
C ALA A 193 8.80 22.08 6.45
N ARG A 194 8.42 22.90 5.46
CA ARG A 194 7.34 23.88 5.56
C ARG A 194 6.23 23.56 4.57
N GLU A 195 4.99 23.55 5.05
CA GLU A 195 3.81 23.45 4.19
C GLU A 195 3.65 24.79 3.46
N LEU A 196 3.55 24.75 2.14
CA LEU A 196 3.27 25.93 1.33
C LEU A 196 1.77 26.08 1.10
N ALA A 197 1.38 27.29 0.67
CA ALA A 197 0.03 27.60 0.20
C ALA A 197 -0.39 26.64 -0.93
N ALA A 198 -1.69 26.39 -1.04
CA ALA A 198 -2.20 25.55 -2.12
C ALA A 198 -2.01 26.25 -3.47
N ALA A 199 -1.74 25.47 -4.51
CA ALA A 199 -1.57 25.97 -5.87
C ALA A 199 -2.13 24.96 -6.87
N THR A 200 -2.43 25.42 -8.09
CA THR A 200 -2.72 24.49 -9.18
C THR A 200 -1.45 24.13 -9.94
N MET A 201 -1.38 22.88 -10.41
CA MET A 201 -0.30 22.37 -11.26
C MET A 201 -0.88 21.61 -12.44
N ARG A 202 -0.08 21.44 -13.50
CA ARG A 202 -0.38 20.53 -14.60
C ARG A 202 0.51 19.30 -14.52
N THR A 203 -0.12 18.12 -14.51
CA THR A 203 0.58 16.86 -14.62
C THR A 203 1.00 16.62 -16.07
N ARG A 204 2.08 15.86 -16.25
CA ARG A 204 2.55 15.47 -17.59
C ARG A 204 1.78 14.23 -18.03
N PRO A 205 1.44 14.11 -19.33
CA PRO A 205 0.90 12.86 -19.85
C PRO A 205 1.91 11.74 -19.67
N LEU A 206 1.41 10.51 -19.54
CA LEU A 206 2.26 9.33 -19.49
C LEU A 206 3.09 9.28 -20.79
N PRO A 207 4.43 9.18 -20.72
CA PRO A 207 5.24 9.03 -21.92
C PRO A 207 4.86 7.73 -22.66
N PRO A 208 5.07 7.67 -23.99
CA PRO A 208 4.77 6.47 -24.76
C PRO A 208 5.49 5.25 -24.19
N ALA A 209 4.81 4.11 -24.23
CA ALA A 209 5.39 2.85 -23.78
C ALA A 209 6.66 2.55 -24.58
N ILE A 210 7.72 2.13 -23.88
CA ILE A 210 8.99 1.81 -24.52
C ILE A 210 8.93 0.35 -24.97
N PRO A 211 8.94 0.07 -26.30
CA PRO A 211 8.76 -1.28 -26.82
C PRO A 211 9.77 -2.25 -26.21
N GLY A 212 9.30 -3.45 -25.83
CA GLY A 212 10.15 -4.50 -25.25
C GLY A 212 10.58 -4.30 -23.79
N ARG A 213 10.43 -3.10 -23.19
CA ARG A 213 10.87 -2.82 -21.81
C ARG A 213 10.19 -3.73 -20.78
N ALA A 214 8.89 -3.96 -20.90
CA ALA A 214 8.17 -4.85 -19.99
C ALA A 214 8.72 -6.28 -20.05
N SER A 215 9.06 -6.78 -21.24
CA SER A 215 9.66 -8.11 -21.42
C SER A 215 11.07 -8.15 -20.83
N ALA A 216 11.88 -7.11 -21.03
CA ALA A 216 13.20 -6.98 -20.45
C ALA A 216 13.17 -6.97 -18.91
N VAL A 217 12.24 -6.22 -18.31
CA VAL A 217 12.02 -6.18 -16.86
C VAL A 217 11.61 -7.56 -16.34
N ARG A 218 10.67 -8.25 -17.00
CA ARG A 218 10.27 -9.62 -16.60
C ARG A 218 11.41 -10.62 -16.71
N ALA A 219 12.22 -10.53 -17.76
CA ALA A 219 13.39 -11.39 -17.93
C ALA A 219 14.47 -11.11 -16.88
N ALA A 220 14.70 -9.83 -16.55
CA ALA A 220 15.61 -9.45 -15.48
C ALA A 220 15.10 -9.92 -14.12
N ALA A 221 13.82 -9.74 -13.81
CA ALA A 221 13.22 -10.21 -12.57
C ALA A 221 13.42 -11.72 -12.38
N ARG A 222 13.16 -12.53 -13.42
CA ARG A 222 13.37 -13.99 -13.36
C ARG A 222 14.82 -14.41 -13.11
N ARG A 223 15.81 -13.64 -13.58
CA ARG A 223 17.24 -13.94 -13.33
C ARG A 223 17.67 -13.64 -11.90
N HIS A 224 16.97 -12.75 -11.21
CA HIS A 224 17.30 -12.32 -9.85
C HIS A 224 16.33 -12.87 -8.81
N SER A 225 15.32 -13.64 -9.23
CA SER A 225 14.50 -14.44 -8.32
C SER A 225 15.30 -15.68 -7.93
N PRO A 226 15.42 -16.02 -6.63
CA PRO A 226 16.08 -17.25 -6.23
C PRO A 226 15.37 -18.47 -6.86
N ASP A 227 16.14 -19.49 -7.24
CA ASP A 227 15.60 -20.73 -7.77
C ASP A 227 14.63 -21.34 -6.76
N HIS A 228 13.41 -21.62 -7.23
CA HIS A 228 12.44 -22.38 -6.45
C HIS A 228 12.95 -23.81 -6.34
N GLN A 229 13.56 -24.19 -5.23
CA GLN A 229 13.78 -25.60 -4.93
C GLN A 229 12.40 -26.21 -4.62
N PRO A 230 11.92 -27.19 -5.40
CA PRO A 230 10.68 -27.87 -5.08
C PRO A 230 10.83 -28.49 -3.69
N THR A 231 9.90 -28.17 -2.80
CA THR A 231 9.80 -28.83 -1.49
C THR A 231 9.44 -30.30 -1.72
N GLN A 232 10.08 -31.21 -0.98
CA GLN A 232 9.98 -32.69 -1.09
C GLN A 232 8.56 -33.30 -0.94
N GLY A 233 7.48 -32.53 -1.00
CA GLY A 233 6.09 -33.01 -0.96
C GLY A 233 5.40 -33.14 -2.32
N ASP A 234 6.02 -32.67 -3.41
CA ASP A 234 5.39 -32.67 -4.75
C ASP A 234 5.54 -34.00 -5.53
N GLU A 235 6.29 -34.98 -5.00
CA GLU A 235 6.56 -36.27 -5.67
C GLU A 235 5.65 -37.43 -5.26
N GLU A 236 4.83 -37.32 -4.19
CA GLU A 236 4.04 -38.47 -3.72
C GLU A 236 2.62 -38.57 -4.27
N ASP A 237 2.12 -37.59 -5.04
CA ASP A 237 0.71 -37.55 -5.46
C ASP A 237 0.53 -37.79 -6.98
N PHE A 238 1.28 -38.74 -7.55
CA PHE A 238 0.96 -39.38 -8.84
C PHE A 238 1.47 -40.83 -8.89
N THR A 239 0.81 -41.72 -8.14
CA THR A 239 0.72 -43.15 -8.50
C THR A 239 -0.63 -43.73 -8.06
#